data_AF-A0A5Q4ZLT5-F1
#
_entry.id   AF-A0A5Q4ZLT5-F1
#
_cell.length_a   1.000
_cell.length_b   1.000
_cell.length_c   1.000
_cell.angle_alpha   90.00
_cell.angle_beta   90.00
_cell.angle_gamma   90.00
#
_symmetry.space_group_name_H-M   'P 1'
#
loop_
_entity.id
_entity.type
_entity.pdbx_description
1 polymer ?
#
loop_
_entity_poly.entity_id
_entity_poly.type
_entity_poly.pdbx_seq_one_letter_code
_entity_poly.pdbx_strand_id
1 'polypeptide(L)' 'MTTYEALHVPNTAVLHVFEQDGGWHWGITTPRAAGSGFKVVAFSKETFPVEAAARSDGDRALRCLSSASGAEVRESAH' A
#
# COMPACT_ATOMS: atom_id res chain seq x y z
N MET A 1 -19.12 22.30 -8.73
CA MET A 1 -17.69 22.14 -8.43
C MET A 1 -17.51 20.71 -7.96
N THR A 2 -17.11 19.81 -8.86
CA THR A 2 -16.86 18.41 -8.54
C THR A 2 -15.36 18.27 -8.44
N THR A 3 -14.83 18.32 -7.22
CA THR A 3 -13.41 18.01 -7.01
C THR A 3 -13.24 16.53 -7.30
N TYR A 4 -12.55 16.26 -8.39
CA TYR A 4 -11.96 14.96 -8.71
C TYR A 4 -10.90 14.70 -7.65
N GLU A 5 -11.35 14.15 -6.52
CA GLU A 5 -10.47 13.46 -5.61
C GLU A 5 -9.89 12.29 -6.41
N ALA A 6 -8.74 12.55 -7.02
CA ALA A 6 -7.92 11.49 -7.59
C ALA A 6 -7.78 10.44 -6.49
N LEU A 7 -8.49 9.32 -6.65
CA LEU A 7 -8.35 8.08 -5.88
C LEU A 7 -6.98 7.42 -6.15
N HIS A 8 -6.00 8.23 -6.49
CA HIS A 8 -4.62 7.89 -6.70
C HIS A 8 -4.08 7.56 -5.31
N VAL A 9 -3.97 6.28 -5.00
CA VAL A 9 -3.01 5.86 -3.99
C VAL A 9 -1.67 6.31 -4.57
N PRO A 10 -1.09 7.43 -4.10
CA PRO A 10 -0.05 8.05 -4.88
C PRO A 10 1.18 7.18 -4.81
N ASN A 11 2.10 7.44 -5.71
CA ASN A 11 3.47 6.92 -5.78
C ASN A 11 4.31 7.15 -4.48
N THR A 12 3.65 7.41 -3.35
CA THR A 12 4.14 7.77 -2.02
C THR A 12 3.80 6.71 -0.98
N ALA A 13 3.26 5.55 -1.37
CA ALA A 13 3.06 4.44 -0.45
C ALA A 13 4.41 3.89 0.02
N VAL A 14 4.59 3.72 1.32
CA VAL A 14 5.85 3.30 1.96
C VAL A 14 5.65 1.96 2.65
N LEU A 15 6.52 0.99 2.32
CA LEU A 15 6.62 -0.29 3.00
C LEU A 15 7.48 -0.18 4.26
N HIS A 16 6.92 -0.64 5.37
CA HIS A 16 7.59 -0.79 6.66
C HIS A 16 7.70 -2.28 6.97
N VAL A 17 8.87 -2.72 7.44
CA VAL A 17 9.12 -4.10 7.88
C VAL A 17 9.63 -4.02 9.31
N PHE A 18 9.06 -4.82 10.21
CA PHE A 18 9.33 -4.75 11.64
C PHE A 18 9.13 -6.12 12.29
N GLU A 19 9.76 -6.35 13.43
CA GLU A 19 9.57 -7.56 14.24
C GLU A 19 8.48 -7.33 15.30
N GLN A 20 7.57 -8.29 15.48
CA GLN A 20 6.55 -8.30 16.52
C GLN A 20 6.34 -9.73 17.02
N ASP A 21 6.30 -9.93 18.35
CA ASP A 21 6.10 -11.24 19.00
C ASP A 21 7.05 -12.35 18.49
N GLY A 22 8.29 -11.99 18.14
CA GLY A 22 9.30 -12.92 17.62
C GLY A 22 9.10 -13.33 16.15
N GLY A 23 8.18 -12.69 15.43
CA GLY A 23 7.96 -12.87 14.00
C GLY A 23 8.10 -11.57 13.22
N TRP A 24 8.49 -11.67 11.96
CA TRP A 24 8.59 -10.52 11.08
C TRP A 24 7.25 -10.18 10.47
N HIS A 25 6.90 -8.90 10.48
CA HIS A 25 5.70 -8.35 9.86
C HIS A 25 6.04 -7.23 8.91
N TRP A 26 5.07 -6.87 8.08
CA TRP A 26 5.14 -5.66 7.28
C TRP A 26 3.83 -4.89 7.28
N GLY A 27 3.93 -3.58 7.06
CA GLY A 27 2.81 -2.67 6.90
C GLY A 27 3.10 -1.62 5.83
N ILE A 28 2.11 -1.30 5.00
CA ILE A 28 2.22 -0.27 3.96
C ILE A 28 1.38 0.93 4.40
N THR A 29 1.98 2.11 4.34
CA THR A 29 1.34 3.38 4.70
C THR A 29 1.32 4.34 3.54
N THR A 30 0.34 5.24 3.52
CA THR A 30 0.31 6.39 2.59
C THR A 30 -0.04 7.66 3.36
N PRO A 31 0.45 8.84 2.94
CA PRO A 31 -0.07 10.11 3.44
C PRO A 31 -1.59 10.17 3.30
N ARG A 32 -2.28 10.76 4.28
CA ARG A 32 -3.72 11.04 4.17
C ARG A 32 -3.93 12.17 3.18
N ALA A 33 -4.96 12.07 2.33
CA ALA A 33 -5.28 13.08 1.32
C ALA A 33 -5.74 14.42 1.94
N ALA A 34 -6.34 14.36 3.14
CA ALA A 34 -6.73 15.51 3.93
C ALA A 34 -6.29 15.31 5.39
N GLY A 35 -5.80 16.39 6.01
CA GLY A 35 -5.25 16.37 7.37
C GLY A 35 -3.79 15.94 7.43
N SER A 36 -3.24 15.87 8.65
CA SER A 36 -1.87 15.43 8.91
C SER A 36 -1.79 13.93 9.20
N GLY A 37 -0.67 13.31 8.81
CA GLY A 37 -0.33 11.95 9.19
C GLY A 37 -0.53 10.93 8.08
N PHE A 38 -0.37 9.66 8.47
CA PHE A 38 -0.36 8.53 7.56
C PHE A 38 -1.52 7.59 7.88
N LYS A 39 -1.98 6.85 6.86
CA LYS A 39 -2.91 5.72 7.04
C LYS A 39 -2.24 4.43 6.59
N VAL A 40 -2.49 3.34 7.30
CA VAL A 40 -2.12 1.99 6.84
C VAL A 40 -3.10 1.57 5.76
N VAL A 41 -2.60 1.05 4.64
CA VAL A 41 -3.40 0.61 3.49
C VAL A 41 -3.30 -0.88 3.24
N ALA A 42 -2.25 -1.53 3.73
CA ALA A 42 -2.10 -2.98 3.73
C ALA A 42 -1.13 -3.40 4.84
N PHE A 43 -1.22 -4.65 5.30
CA PHE A 43 -0.32 -5.21 6.29
C PHE A 43 -0.32 -6.74 6.21
N SER A 44 0.72 -7.38 6.74
CA SER A 44 0.77 -8.83 6.85
C SER A 44 -0.10 -9.32 8.00
N LYS A 45 -0.99 -10.28 7.72
CA LYS A 45 -1.78 -10.95 8.75
C LYS A 45 -0.97 -12.03 9.49
N GLU A 46 -0.01 -12.61 8.79
CA GLU A 46 0.84 -13.68 9.30
C GLU A 46 2.27 -13.14 9.54
N THR A 47 2.98 -13.82 10.43
CA THR A 47 4.39 -13.60 10.70
C THR A 47 5.25 -14.33 9.67
N PHE A 48 6.42 -13.75 9.38
CA PHE A 48 7.46 -14.38 8.59
C PHE A 48 8.65 -14.77 9.49
N PRO A 49 9.39 -15.84 9.16
CA PRO A 49 10.52 -16.28 9.96
C PRO A 49 11.75 -15.36 9.86
N VAL A 50 11.86 -14.57 8.79
CA VAL A 50 13.00 -13.67 8.53
C VAL A 50 12.56 -12.37 7.87
N GLU A 51 13.29 -11.28 8.12
CA GLU A 51 13.02 -9.94 7.55
C GLU A 51 12.92 -9.97 6.02
N ALA A 52 13.83 -10.69 5.36
CA ALA A 52 13.88 -10.76 3.90
C ALA A 52 12.61 -11.34 3.28
N ALA A 53 11.96 -12.30 3.97
CA ALA A 53 10.71 -12.90 3.53
C ALA A 53 9.54 -11.90 3.69
N ALA A 54 9.47 -11.23 4.84
CA ALA A 54 8.49 -10.17 5.07
C ALA A 54 8.65 -9.02 4.07
N ARG A 55 9.88 -8.57 3.82
CA ARG A 55 10.18 -7.52 2.83
C ARG A 55 9.76 -7.94 1.44
N SER A 56 10.10 -9.15 1.01
CA SER A 56 9.74 -9.64 -0.34
C SER A 56 8.23 -9.72 -0.54
N ASP A 57 7.49 -10.17 0.48
CA ASP A 57 6.03 -10.20 0.44
C ASP A 57 5.42 -8.78 0.42
N GLY A 58 5.93 -7.90 1.27
CA GLY A 58 5.52 -6.50 1.32
C GLY A 58 5.82 -5.73 0.02
N ASP A 59 6.96 -5.97 -0.62
CA ASP A 59 7.32 -5.38 -1.92
C ASP A 59 6.34 -5.82 -3.01
N ARG A 60 5.94 -7.09 -3.00
CA ARG A 60 4.91 -7.61 -3.91
C ARG A 60 3.58 -6.91 -3.67
N ALA A 61 3.15 -6.79 -2.42
CA ALA A 61 1.92 -6.08 -2.07
C ALA A 61 1.96 -4.60 -2.50
N LEU A 62 3.10 -3.92 -2.30
CA LEU A 62 3.31 -2.52 -2.70
C LEU A 62 3.20 -2.33 -4.21
N ARG A 63 3.82 -3.22 -5.01
CA ARG A 63 3.72 -3.20 -6.48
C ARG A 63 2.29 -3.45 -6.96
N CYS A 64 1.56 -4.38 -6.33
CA CYS A 64 0.16 -4.64 -6.64
C CYS A 64 -0.73 -3.41 -6.37
N LEU A 65 -0.49 -2.69 -5.28
CA LEU A 65 -1.22 -1.44 -4.97
C LEU A 65 -0.96 -0.34 -6.01
N SER A 66 0.30 -0.20 -6.45
CA SER A 66 0.67 0.76 -7.51
C SER A 66 0.05 0.41 -8.86
N SER A 67 0.01 -0.88 -9.22
CA SER A 67 -0.59 -1.37 -10.46
C SER A 67 -2.13 -1.23 -10.46
N ALA A 68 -2.79 -1.51 -9.34
CA ALA A 68 -4.24 -1.38 -9.21
C ALA A 68 -4.72 0.08 -9.33
N SER A 69 -3.91 1.06 -8.91
CA SER A 69 -4.21 2.49 -9.08
C SER A 69 -4.15 2.96 -10.54
N GLY A 70 -3.60 2.16 -11.47
CA GLY A 70 -3.47 2.49 -12.89
C GLY A 70 -4.52 1.85 -13.80
N ALA A 71 -5.49 1.11 -13.27
CA ALA A 71 -6.44 0.31 -14.05
C ALA A 71 -7.82 0.98 -14.25
N GLU A 72 -7.91 2.31 -14.21
CA GLU A 72 -9.13 3.05 -14.58
C GLU A 72 -8.85 4.04 -15.72
N VAL A 73 -8.62 3.53 -16.94
CA VAL A 73 -8.95 4.27 -18.19
C VAL A 73 -9.30 3.27 -19.30
N ARG A 74 -10.61 3.04 -19.51
CA ARG A 74 -11.31 3.36 -20.76
C ARG A 74 -12.78 2.95 -20.67
N GLU A 75 -13.63 3.91 -20.33
CA GLU A 75 -15.03 3.90 -20.76
C GLU A 75 -15.03 3.89 -22.30
N SER A 76 -15.53 2.82 -22.92
CA SER A 76 -15.86 2.79 -24.35
C SER A 76 -17.37 2.78 -24.44
N ALA A 77 -17.96 3.97 -24.56
CA ALA A 77 -19.35 4.13 -24.96
C ALA A 77 -19.47 3.76 -26.44
N HIS A 78 -20.41 2.88 -26.76
CA HIS A 78 -20.95 2.70 -28.11
C HIS A 78 -22.46 2.44 -28.00
#